data_AF-A0A923NGW8-F1
#
_entry.id   AF-A0A923NGW8-F1
#
_cell.length_a   1.000
_cell.length_b   1.000
_cell.length_c   1.000
_cell.angle_alpha   90.00
_cell.angle_beta   90.00
_cell.angle_gamma   90.00
#
_symmetry.space_group_name_H-M   'P 1'
#
loop_
_entity.id
_entity.type
_entity.pdbx_description
1 polymer ?
#
loop_
_entity_poly.entity_id
_entity_poly.type
_entity_poly.pdbx_seq_one_letter_code
_entity_poly.pdbx_strand_id
1 'polypeptide(L)'
;MSFGLEVGIFAAYAAGLFLIYILGKLLIVPLKWAGRLALNSLIGGVLILLVNAVGGYWGIFLPLNLLTAVIAGVLGIPGVLFLLIFFNL
;
A
#
# COMPACT_ATOMS: atom_id res chain seq x y z
N MET A 1 -42.62 -6.23 31.24
CA MET A 1 -41.15 -6.41 31.17
C MET A 1 -40.52 -5.42 32.14
N SER A 2 -39.40 -5.76 32.78
CA SER A 2 -38.71 -4.85 33.72
C SER A 2 -37.91 -3.81 32.96
N PHE A 3 -38.07 -2.53 33.31
CA PHE A 3 -37.37 -1.39 32.71
C PHE A 3 -35.83 -1.58 32.63
N GLY A 4 -35.23 -2.32 33.57
CA GLY A 4 -33.80 -2.62 33.54
C GLY A 4 -33.35 -3.52 32.38
N LEU A 5 -34.23 -4.41 31.88
CA LEU A 5 -33.91 -5.27 30.73
C LEU A 5 -33.90 -4.47 29.42
N GLU A 6 -34.80 -3.49 29.27
CA GLU A 6 -34.86 -2.62 28.10
C GLU A 6 -33.58 -1.80 27.96
N VAL A 7 -33.12 -1.18 29.06
CA VAL A 7 -31.85 -0.42 29.10
C VAL A 7 -30.64 -1.31 28.77
N GLY A 8 -30.60 -2.54 29.30
CA GLY A 8 -29.54 -3.50 29.01
C GLY A 8 -29.47 -3.89 27.53
N ILE A 9 -30.63 -4.07 26.88
CA ILE A 9 -30.70 -4.38 25.44
C ILE A 9 -30.18 -3.19 24.63
N PHE A 10 -30.62 -1.96 24.92
CA PHE A 10 -30.12 -0.77 24.20
C PHE A 10 -28.60 -0.59 24.36
N ALA A 11 -28.07 -0.79 25.57
CA ALA A 11 -26.64 -0.71 25.82
C ALA A 11 -25.84 -1.78 25.06
N ALA A 12 -26.35 -3.01 24.98
CA ALA A 12 -25.72 -4.10 24.24
C ALA A 12 -25.69 -3.81 22.72
N TYR A 13 -26.78 -3.28 22.16
CA TYR A 13 -26.82 -2.85 20.76
C TYR A 13 -25.84 -1.71 20.47
N ALA A 14 -25.78 -0.71 21.34
CA ALA A 14 -24.84 0.41 21.19
C ALA A 14 -23.38 -0.07 21.25
N ALA A 15 -23.05 -0.96 22.20
CA ALA A 15 -21.73 -1.54 22.33
C ALA A 15 -21.36 -2.41 21.10
N GLY A 16 -22.30 -3.21 20.60
CA GLY A 16 -22.11 -4.01 19.39
C GLY A 16 -21.86 -3.16 18.14
N LEU A 17 -22.65 -2.10 17.95
CA LEU A 17 -22.46 -1.17 16.83
C LEU A 17 -21.11 -0.45 16.91
N PHE A 18 -20.72 -0.03 18.12
CA PHE A 18 -19.43 0.61 18.36
C PHE A 18 -18.24 -0.33 18.04
N LEU A 19 -18.32 -1.60 18.47
CA LEU A 19 -17.33 -2.62 18.15
C LEU A 19 -17.21 -2.86 16.64
N ILE A 20 -18.33 -3.01 15.95
CA ILE A 20 -18.36 -3.20 14.49
C ILE A 20 -17.74 -1.99 13.77
N TYR A 21 -18.04 -0.77 14.23
CA TYR A 21 -17.46 0.44 13.66
C TYR A 21 -15.93 0.48 13.80
N ILE A 22 -15.39 0.15 14.99
CA ILE A 22 -13.94 0.09 15.22
C ILE A 22 -13.29 -0.97 14.33
N LEU A 23 -13.84 -2.18 14.29
CA LEU A 23 -13.30 -3.28 13.48
C LEU A 23 -13.33 -2.95 11.98
N GLY A 24 -14.44 -2.38 11.50
CA GLY A 24 -14.56 -1.94 10.11
C GLY A 24 -13.52 -0.86 9.77
N LYS A 25 -13.36 0.14 10.63
CA LYS A 25 -12.36 1.21 10.41
C LYS A 25 -10.93 0.67 10.45
N LEU A 26 -10.63 -0.26 11.36
CA LEU A 26 -9.31 -0.87 11.48
C LEU A 26 -8.90 -1.66 10.23
N LEU A 27 -9.86 -2.28 9.53
CA LEU A 27 -9.63 -3.03 8.28
C LEU A 27 -9.57 -2.13 7.04
N ILE A 28 -10.41 -1.09 6.97
CA ILE A 28 -10.47 -0.18 5.81
C ILE A 28 -9.21 0.68 5.69
N VAL A 29 -8.63 1.10 6.82
CA VAL A 29 -7.41 1.92 6.83
C VAL A 29 -6.24 1.24 6.11
N PRO A 30 -5.77 0.03 6.49
CA PRO A 30 -4.65 -0.63 5.82
C PRO A 30 -4.97 -0.97 4.35
N LEU A 31 -6.23 -1.27 4.03
CA LEU A 31 -6.63 -1.55 2.65
C LEU A 31 -6.47 -0.32 1.74
N LYS A 32 -6.78 0.88 2.23
CA LYS A 32 -6.53 2.13 1.50
C LYS A 32 -5.04 2.37 1.25
N TRP A 33 -4.19 2.09 2.24
CA TRP A 33 -2.74 2.20 2.08
C TRP A 33 -2.20 1.19 1.09
N ALA A 34 -2.65 -0.07 1.15
CA ALA A 34 -2.28 -1.12 0.20
C ALA A 34 -2.67 -0.75 -1.24
N GLY A 35 -3.87 -0.21 -1.45
CA GLY A 35 -4.31 0.25 -2.77
C GLY A 35 -3.44 1.39 -3.31
N ARG A 36 -3.08 2.36 -2.47
CA ARG A 36 -2.18 3.45 -2.87
C ARG A 36 -0.78 2.94 -3.20
N LEU A 37 -0.28 1.98 -2.42
CA LEU A 37 1.02 1.36 -2.65
C LEU A 37 1.03 0.55 -3.95
N ALA A 38 -0.04 -0.17 -4.27
CA ALA A 38 -0.19 -0.90 -5.53
C ALA A 38 -0.15 0.04 -6.75
N LEU A 39 -0.88 1.17 -6.69
CA LEU A 39 -0.86 2.16 -7.76
C LEU A 39 0.53 2.80 -7.93
N ASN A 40 1.17 3.18 -6.83
CA ASN A 40 2.53 3.72 -6.86
C ASN A 40 3.50 2.69 -7.45
N SER A 41 3.36 1.41 -7.07
CA SER A 41 4.19 0.32 -7.60
C SER A 41 4.02 0.16 -9.10
N LEU A 42 2.80 0.31 -9.63
CA LEU A 42 2.57 0.25 -11.07
C LEU A 42 3.35 1.37 -11.79
N ILE A 43 3.30 2.59 -11.27
CA ILE A 43 4.06 3.74 -11.80
C ILE A 43 5.57 3.47 -11.71
N GLY A 44 6.05 2.95 -10.58
CA GLY A 44 7.45 2.57 -10.38
C GLY A 44 7.92 1.47 -11.33
N GLY A 45 7.07 0.48 -11.59
CA GLY A 45 7.31 -0.57 -12.58
C GLY A 45 7.44 0.00 -13.99
N VAL A 46 6.57 0.94 -14.36
CA VAL A 46 6.67 1.66 -15.65
C VAL A 46 7.97 2.47 -15.74
N LEU A 47 8.37 3.16 -14.67
CA LEU A 47 9.65 3.88 -14.62
C LEU A 47 10.84 2.93 -14.82
N ILE A 48 10.86 1.77 -14.16
CA ILE A 48 11.91 0.77 -14.34
C ILE A 48 11.93 0.23 -15.78
N LEU A 49 10.76 0.00 -16.39
CA LEU A 49 10.69 -0.41 -17.80
C LEU A 49 11.32 0.62 -18.72
N LEU A 50 11.01 1.91 -18.52
CA LEU A 50 11.58 2.99 -19.31
C LEU A 50 13.10 3.07 -19.13
N VAL A 51 13.59 2.92 -17.90
CA VAL A 51 15.03 2.91 -17.62
C VAL A 51 15.71 1.69 -18.22
N ASN A 52 15.12 0.50 -18.17
CA ASN A 52 15.68 -0.67 -18.85
C ASN A 52 15.67 -0.53 -20.37
N ALA A 53 14.65 0.11 -20.94
CA ALA A 53 14.56 0.32 -22.39
C ALA A 53 15.65 1.28 -22.90
N VAL A 54 15.95 2.35 -22.16
CA VAL A 54 16.98 3.34 -22.53
C VAL A 54 18.37 2.93 -22.03
N GLY A 55 18.47 2.44 -20.80
CA GLY A 55 19.71 2.01 -20.14
C GLY A 55 20.23 0.67 -20.66
N GLY A 56 19.38 -0.16 -21.27
CA GLY A 56 19.81 -1.41 -21.92
C GLY A 56 20.85 -1.19 -23.03
N TYR A 57 20.82 -0.03 -23.71
CA TYR A 57 21.85 0.34 -24.69
C TYR A 57 23.23 0.60 -24.06
N TRP A 58 23.27 0.89 -22.75
CA TRP A 58 24.48 1.11 -21.97
C TRP A 58 24.81 -0.07 -21.03
N GLY A 59 24.13 -1.21 -21.17
CA GLY A 59 24.34 -2.39 -20.33
C GLY A 59 23.74 -2.28 -18.92
N ILE A 60 22.92 -1.27 -18.66
CA ILE A 60 22.27 -1.05 -17.37
C ILE A 60 20.96 -1.85 -17.34
N PHE A 61 20.85 -2.78 -16.40
CA PHE A 61 19.64 -3.57 -16.18
C PHE A 61 19.19 -3.49 -14.72
N LEU A 62 17.93 -3.10 -14.51
CA LEU A 62 17.24 -3.12 -13.24
C LEU A 62 16.23 -4.27 -13.22
N PRO A 63 16.23 -5.13 -12.18
CA PRO A 63 15.23 -6.18 -12.08
C PRO A 63 13.84 -5.56 -11.87
N LEU A 64 12.87 -5.96 -12.68
CA LEU A 64 11.47 -5.57 -12.53
C LEU A 64 10.76 -6.58 -11.65
N ASN A 65 10.62 -6.26 -10.37
CA ASN A 65 9.89 -7.06 -9.39
C ASN A 65 9.02 -6.15 -8.52
N LEU A 66 8.16 -6.75 -7.68
CA LEU A 66 7.25 -5.96 -6.84
C LEU A 66 8.02 -5.04 -5.89
N LEU A 67 9.12 -5.49 -5.31
CA LEU A 67 9.95 -4.71 -4.39
C LEU A 67 10.58 -3.49 -5.07
N THR A 68 11.23 -3.69 -6.22
CA THR A 68 11.87 -2.60 -6.98
C THR A 68 10.83 -1.65 -7.53
N ALA A 69 9.68 -2.16 -8.00
CA ALA A 69 8.56 -1.34 -8.45
C ALA A 69 7.95 -0.50 -7.30
N VAL A 70 7.80 -1.06 -6.09
CA VAL A 70 7.39 -0.31 -4.89
C VAL A 70 8.42 0.77 -4.56
N ILE A 71 9.71 0.44 -4.52
CA ILE A 71 10.78 1.39 -4.17
C ILE A 71 10.84 2.54 -5.19
N ALA A 72 10.88 2.21 -6.49
CA ALA A 72 10.84 3.19 -7.57
C ALA A 72 9.52 3.98 -7.60
N GLY A 73 8.40 3.36 -7.21
CA GLY A 73 7.08 3.98 -7.22
C GLY A 73 6.81 4.90 -6.05
N VAL A 74 7.33 4.56 -4.88
CA VAL A 74 7.19 5.37 -3.66
C VAL A 74 8.20 6.52 -3.66
N LEU A 75 9.44 6.27 -4.08
CA LEU A 75 10.49 7.29 -4.09
C LEU A 75 10.59 8.03 -5.43
N GLY A 76 10.09 7.48 -6.53
CA GLY A 76 10.21 8.09 -7.86
C GLY A 76 11.64 8.05 -8.41
N ILE A 77 12.07 9.15 -9.02
CA ILE A 77 13.43 9.32 -9.59
C ILE A 77 14.55 8.97 -8.59
N PRO A 78 14.56 9.48 -7.33
CA PRO A 78 15.62 9.10 -6.39
C PRO A 78 15.59 7.61 -6.03
N GLY A 79 14.43 6.95 -6.07
CA GLY A 79 14.34 5.50 -5.91
C GLY A 79 14.99 4.74 -7.06
N VAL A 80 14.75 5.18 -8.29
CA VAL A 80 15.39 4.60 -9.47
C VAL A 80 16.91 4.79 -9.43
N LEU A 81 17.39 5.98 -9.07
CA LEU A 81 18.82 6.24 -8.87
C LEU A 81 19.44 5.33 -7.79
N PHE A 82 18.75 5.15 -6.67
CA PHE A 82 19.20 4.24 -5.62
C PHE A 82 19.30 2.79 -6.11
N LEU A 83 18.28 2.32 -6.82
CA LEU A 83 18.28 0.97 -7.39
C LEU A 83 19.37 0.81 -8.45
N LEU A 84 19.66 1.84 -9.25
CA LEU A 84 20.74 1.82 -10.23
C LEU A 84 22.09 1.63 -9.55
N ILE A 85 22.36 2.39 -8.49
CA ILE A 85 23.60 2.25 -7.70
C ILE A 85 23.66 0.85 -7.06
N PHE A 86 22.56 0.36 -6.48
CA PHE A 86 22.55 -0.91 -5.77
C PHE A 86 22.73 -2.15 -6.68
N PHE A 87 22.19 -2.11 -7.90
CA PHE A 87 22.24 -3.25 -8.83
C PHE A 87 23.36 -3.19 -9.87
N ASN A 88 23.89 -2.00 -10.18
CA ASN A 88 24.89 -1.81 -11.25
C ASN A 88 26.25 -1.27 -10.76
N LEU A 89 26.44 -1.01 -9.46
CA LEU A 89 27.74 -0.66 -8.85
C LEU A 89 28.16 -1.73 -7.83
#